data_AF-Q9DA80-F1
#
_entry.id   AF-Q9DA80-F1
#
_cell.length_a   1.000
_cell.length_b   1.000
_cell.length_c   1.000
_cell.angle_alpha   90.00
_cell.angle_beta   90.00
_cell.angle_gamma   90.00
#
_symmetry.space_group_name_H-M   'P 1'
#
loop_
_entity.id
_entity.type
_entity.pdbx_description
1 polymer ?
#
loop_
_entity_poly.entity_id
_entity_poly.type
_entity_poly.pdbx_seq_one_letter_code
_entity_poly.pdbx_strand_id
1 'polypeptide(L)'
;MTDRNPRTAEASGLYTYSSRPRAVACQRRRHRDSILQPVEEPMSYGNIMYDRRVIRGNTYALPTGQVPGQPDPLELQRQQQARRRALARKRAQEQLKPRTPEPVEGRKHVDIQTELYLEEIADRIVEVDMECQTDAFLDRPPTPLFIPAKTGKDVATQILGGELFDFDLEVKPMLEVLVGKTIEQSLLEVMEEEELANLRARQYAYEEIRNVELAEVQRLEEQERRHREEKERRKKQQWEIVHKRNETLQKISALIFARQYLANLLPSVFDKLRNSGFFYDPIERDIEVGFLPWLMNEVEKSMEHSMVGRTVLDMLIRDVVERRINDYEHKEAMPPGQKTNVINGPNTVTDPSVTTLHTQKPVLDRVSSQPAPSQERKPVEEGGHLMAE
;
A
#
# COMPACT_ATOMS: atom_id res chain seq x y z
N MET A 1 33.40 -80.11 64.90
CA MET A 1 34.50 -79.44 64.19
C MET A 1 34.91 -80.30 63.00
N THR A 2 34.39 -80.00 61.81
CA THR A 2 35.03 -80.36 60.53
C THR A 2 34.44 -79.42 59.48
N ASP A 3 34.82 -78.14 59.55
CA ASP A 3 34.62 -77.18 58.46
C ASP A 3 35.41 -77.65 57.24
N ARG A 4 34.72 -77.87 56.11
CA ARG A 4 35.37 -78.04 54.81
C ARG A 4 34.90 -76.92 53.87
N ASN A 5 35.84 -76.00 53.65
CA ASN A 5 35.77 -74.84 52.76
C ASN A 5 35.20 -75.18 51.36
N PRO A 6 34.26 -74.37 50.83
CA PRO A 6 33.81 -74.47 49.45
C PRO A 6 34.44 -73.36 48.60
N ARG A 7 35.71 -73.50 48.21
CA ARG A 7 36.34 -72.63 47.19
C ARG A 7 37.51 -73.36 46.53
N THR A 8 37.27 -74.01 45.38
CA THR A 8 38.23 -74.21 44.27
C THR A 8 37.73 -75.29 43.31
N ALA A 9 37.08 -74.89 42.21
CA ALA A 9 37.06 -75.66 40.97
C ALA A 9 36.52 -74.75 39.85
N GLU A 10 37.38 -73.85 39.38
CA GLU A 10 37.30 -73.30 38.04
C GLU A 10 37.68 -74.41 37.06
N ALA A 11 36.83 -74.78 36.10
CA ALA A 11 37.27 -75.44 34.87
C ALA A 11 36.15 -75.50 33.81
N SER A 12 36.37 -74.73 32.75
CA SER A 12 36.19 -75.10 31.34
C SER A 12 34.82 -75.60 30.87
N GLY A 13 34.22 -74.78 30.01
CA GLY A 13 33.02 -75.08 29.25
C GLY A 13 33.10 -76.38 28.45
N LEU A 14 32.07 -77.20 28.63
CA LEU A 14 31.56 -78.10 27.62
C LEU A 14 30.05 -77.84 27.57
N TYR A 15 29.61 -77.08 26.57
CA TYR A 15 28.20 -76.88 26.27
C TYR A 15 27.65 -78.19 25.69
N THR A 16 27.25 -79.11 26.57
CA THR A 16 26.66 -80.38 26.17
C THR A 16 25.16 -80.20 26.00
N TYR A 17 24.73 -80.11 24.73
CA TYR A 17 23.33 -80.12 24.34
C TYR A 17 22.78 -81.55 24.48
N SER A 18 22.00 -81.80 25.55
CA SER A 18 21.32 -83.07 25.80
C SER A 18 19.81 -82.87 25.60
N SER A 19 19.26 -83.47 24.54
CA SER A 19 17.87 -83.35 24.11
C SER A 19 16.92 -84.32 24.82
N ARG A 20 17.21 -84.72 26.07
CA ARG A 20 16.26 -85.55 26.82
C ARG A 20 15.07 -84.68 27.24
N PRO A 21 13.82 -85.08 26.93
CA PRO A 21 12.65 -84.27 27.22
C PRO A 21 12.55 -84.03 28.73
N ARG A 22 12.75 -82.77 29.15
CA ARG A 22 12.54 -82.34 30.52
C ARG A 22 11.15 -81.74 30.60
N ALA A 23 10.28 -82.34 31.41
CA ALA A 23 8.99 -81.72 31.72
C ALA A 23 9.28 -80.33 32.31
N VAL A 24 8.78 -79.29 31.65
CA VAL A 24 8.79 -77.94 32.20
C VAL A 24 8.02 -78.01 33.51
N ALA A 25 8.64 -77.59 34.62
CA ALA A 25 7.94 -77.41 35.87
C ALA A 25 6.91 -76.29 35.64
N CYS A 26 5.73 -76.66 35.15
CA CYS A 26 4.60 -75.76 35.08
C CYS A 26 4.31 -75.35 36.52
N GLN A 27 4.57 -74.09 36.85
CA GLN A 27 4.09 -73.45 38.08
C GLN A 27 2.54 -73.36 38.12
N ARG A 28 1.85 -74.00 37.17
CA ARG A 28 0.42 -74.23 37.24
C ARG A 28 0.17 -75.36 38.24
N ARG A 29 -0.26 -74.97 39.44
CA ARG A 29 -0.79 -75.87 40.46
C ARG A 29 -1.85 -76.76 39.81
N ARG A 30 -1.52 -78.04 39.69
CA ARG A 30 -2.48 -79.12 39.42
C ARG A 30 -3.02 -79.58 40.76
N HIS A 31 -3.93 -78.83 41.36
CA HIS A 31 -4.90 -79.45 42.25
C HIS A 31 -6.14 -78.56 42.31
N ARG A 32 -7.26 -79.26 42.18
CA ARG A 32 -8.60 -78.78 42.01
C ARG A 32 -9.16 -78.38 43.36
N ASP A 33 -8.91 -77.16 43.81
CA ASP A 33 -9.62 -76.58 44.95
C ASP A 33 -10.26 -75.26 44.50
N SER A 34 -11.28 -75.36 43.66
CA SER A 34 -12.21 -74.24 43.43
C SER A 34 -13.59 -74.85 43.21
N ILE A 35 -14.20 -75.13 44.35
CA ILE A 35 -15.64 -75.22 44.50
C ILE A 35 -16.17 -73.86 44.03
N LEU A 36 -16.91 -73.87 42.93
CA LEU A 36 -17.58 -72.73 42.28
C LEU A 36 -16.63 -71.87 41.41
N GLN A 37 -16.87 -72.00 40.11
CA GLN A 37 -16.13 -71.39 38.99
C GLN A 37 -16.14 -69.86 39.06
N PRO A 38 -14.98 -69.20 39.06
CA PRO A 38 -14.85 -67.82 38.61
C PRO A 38 -14.47 -67.80 37.13
N VAL A 39 -15.29 -67.07 36.39
CA VAL A 39 -15.22 -66.62 35.00
C VAL A 39 -13.81 -66.62 34.38
N GLU A 40 -13.73 -67.29 33.24
CA GLU A 40 -12.57 -67.51 32.39
C GLU A 40 -11.82 -66.22 32.04
N GLU A 41 -10.53 -66.16 32.37
CA GLU A 41 -9.62 -65.15 31.82
C GLU A 41 -9.48 -65.38 30.30
N PRO A 42 -9.76 -64.36 29.45
CA PRO A 42 -9.80 -64.55 28.02
C PRO A 42 -8.40 -64.87 27.47
N MET A 43 -8.24 -66.08 26.96
CA MET A 43 -7.13 -66.46 26.08
C MET A 43 -6.95 -65.36 25.02
N SER A 44 -5.74 -64.80 24.93
CA SER A 44 -5.42 -63.78 23.91
C SER A 44 -5.33 -64.43 22.54
N TYR A 45 -6.49 -64.55 21.87
CA TYR A 45 -6.58 -64.98 20.49
C TYR A 45 -6.12 -63.83 19.59
N GLY A 46 -4.92 -63.94 19.03
CA GLY A 46 -4.48 -63.06 17.94
C GLY A 46 -5.32 -63.34 16.70
N ASN A 47 -6.26 -62.46 16.37
CA ASN A 47 -7.13 -62.65 15.21
C ASN A 47 -6.28 -62.56 13.92
N ILE A 48 -6.15 -63.69 13.22
CA ILE A 48 -5.38 -63.86 11.97
C ILE A 48 -5.74 -62.78 10.94
N MET A 49 -6.99 -62.29 10.96
CA MET A 49 -7.49 -61.14 10.19
C MET A 49 -6.52 -59.94 10.15
N TYR A 50 -5.88 -59.63 11.29
CA TYR A 50 -5.03 -58.45 11.47
C TYR A 50 -3.54 -58.77 11.59
N ASP A 51 -3.16 -60.05 11.45
CA ASP A 51 -1.76 -60.43 11.52
C ASP A 51 -1.03 -59.88 10.29
N ARG A 52 -0.09 -58.96 10.55
CA ARG A 52 0.71 -58.31 9.48
C ARG A 52 1.54 -59.30 8.68
N ARG A 53 1.74 -60.52 9.17
CA ARG A 53 2.44 -61.60 8.46
C ARG A 53 1.59 -62.21 7.36
N VAL A 54 0.26 -62.10 7.45
CA VAL A 54 -0.68 -62.69 6.49
C VAL A 54 -0.96 -61.69 5.38
N ILE A 55 -0.36 -61.93 4.22
CA ILE A 55 -0.62 -61.15 3.00
C ILE A 55 -1.96 -61.59 2.41
N ARG A 56 -2.90 -60.65 2.32
CA ARG A 56 -4.25 -60.86 1.77
C ARG A 56 -4.33 -60.25 0.38
N GLY A 57 -4.66 -61.06 -0.62
CA GLY A 57 -4.78 -60.63 -2.01
C GLY A 57 -3.82 -61.38 -2.95
N ASN A 58 -4.02 -61.18 -4.26
CA ASN A 58 -3.26 -61.87 -5.29
C ASN A 58 -1.78 -61.46 -5.27
N THR A 59 -0.89 -62.45 -5.18
CA THR A 59 0.56 -62.29 -5.08
C THR A 59 1.25 -61.88 -6.38
N TYR A 60 0.52 -61.81 -7.51
CA TYR A 60 1.09 -61.47 -8.82
C TYR A 60 1.60 -60.03 -8.94
N ALA A 61 1.21 -59.13 -8.02
CA ALA A 61 1.68 -57.75 -7.99
C ALA A 61 2.60 -57.45 -6.79
N LEU A 62 3.15 -58.48 -6.12
CA LEU A 62 4.24 -58.26 -5.16
C LEU A 62 5.42 -57.66 -5.94
N PRO A 63 5.88 -56.44 -5.60
CA PRO A 63 7.03 -55.84 -6.24
C PRO A 63 8.23 -56.78 -6.07
N THR A 64 8.49 -57.56 -7.11
CA THR A 64 9.59 -58.51 -7.16
C THR A 64 10.75 -57.70 -7.69
N GLY A 65 11.54 -57.16 -6.78
CA GLY A 65 12.75 -56.43 -7.12
C GLY A 65 12.64 -54.94 -6.85
N GLN A 66 12.92 -54.55 -5.61
CA GLN A 66 13.83 -53.44 -5.39
C GLN A 66 14.87 -53.88 -4.36
N VAL A 67 16.12 -53.85 -4.83
CA VAL A 67 17.35 -54.21 -4.13
C VAL A 67 17.46 -53.38 -2.84
N PRO A 68 17.95 -53.95 -1.72
CA PRO A 68 18.15 -53.20 -0.49
C PRO A 68 19.28 -52.17 -0.71
N GLY A 69 18.91 -50.92 -1.00
CA GLY A 69 19.89 -49.90 -1.31
C GLY A 69 19.28 -48.51 -1.23
N GLN A 70 19.39 -47.91 -0.04
CA GLN A 70 19.27 -46.47 0.21
C GLN A 70 17.95 -45.81 -0.24
N PRO A 71 16.97 -45.59 0.67
CA PRO A 71 15.79 -44.79 0.32
C PRO A 71 16.24 -43.39 -0.10
N ASP A 72 15.65 -42.88 -1.18
CA ASP A 72 15.93 -41.54 -1.67
C ASP A 72 15.75 -40.53 -0.51
N PRO A 73 16.67 -39.56 -0.34
CA PRO A 73 16.59 -38.58 0.75
C PRO A 73 15.23 -37.85 0.83
N LEU A 74 14.57 -37.66 -0.32
CA LEU A 74 13.23 -37.09 -0.42
C LEU A 74 12.15 -38.00 0.18
N GLU A 75 12.21 -39.31 -0.05
CA GLU A 75 11.28 -40.26 0.56
C GLU A 75 11.49 -40.36 2.08
N LEU A 76 12.76 -40.37 2.52
CA LEU A 76 13.09 -40.39 3.94
C LEU A 76 12.60 -39.10 4.64
N GLN A 77 12.78 -37.94 4.01
CA GLN A 77 12.27 -36.66 4.52
C GLN A 77 10.73 -36.66 4.57
N ARG A 78 10.08 -37.15 3.50
CA ARG A 78 8.61 -37.27 3.46
C ARG A 78 8.10 -38.22 4.53
N GLN A 79 8.80 -39.33 4.78
CA GLN A 79 8.49 -40.29 5.83
C GLN A 79 8.67 -39.67 7.23
N GLN A 80 9.74 -38.93 7.47
CA GLN A 80 9.96 -38.20 8.73
C GLN A 80 8.89 -37.12 8.96
N GLN A 81 8.56 -36.33 7.94
CA GLN A 81 7.50 -35.32 8.01
C GLN A 81 6.13 -35.96 8.26
N ALA A 82 5.81 -37.06 7.57
CA ALA A 82 4.59 -37.83 7.79
C ALA A 82 4.53 -38.39 9.22
N ARG A 83 5.65 -38.91 9.74
CA ARG A 83 5.76 -39.40 11.13
C ARG A 83 5.56 -38.28 12.15
N ARG A 84 6.11 -37.09 11.90
CA ARG A 84 5.91 -35.89 12.73
C ARG A 84 4.46 -35.42 12.71
N ARG A 85 3.83 -35.39 11.53
CA ARG A 85 2.41 -35.03 11.37
C ARG A 85 1.49 -36.04 12.04
N ALA A 86 1.81 -37.34 11.94
CA ALA A 86 1.06 -38.40 12.62
C ALA A 86 1.16 -38.28 14.16
N LEU A 87 2.36 -38.01 14.70
CA LEU A 87 2.56 -37.74 16.13
C LEU A 87 1.80 -36.49 16.60
N ALA A 88 1.84 -35.40 15.83
CA ALA A 88 1.09 -34.18 16.14
C ALA A 88 -0.42 -34.40 16.13
N ARG A 89 -0.94 -35.13 15.13
CA ARG A 89 -2.35 -35.50 15.04
C ARG A 89 -2.77 -36.39 16.22
N LYS A 90 -1.91 -37.32 16.64
CA LYS A 90 -2.15 -38.17 17.82
C LYS A 90 -2.25 -37.33 19.10
N ARG A 91 -1.33 -36.38 19.32
CA ARG A 91 -1.40 -35.44 20.46
C ARG A 91 -2.64 -34.56 20.44
N ALA A 92 -3.01 -34.01 19.28
CA ALA A 92 -4.23 -33.21 19.14
C ALA A 92 -5.50 -34.04 19.43
N GLN A 93 -5.51 -35.31 19.02
CA GLN A 93 -6.62 -36.23 19.25
C GLN A 93 -6.69 -36.67 20.72
N GLU A 94 -5.55 -36.78 21.41
CA GLU A 94 -5.50 -36.99 22.86
C GLU A 94 -6.00 -35.75 23.63
N GLN A 95 -5.78 -34.53 23.14
CA GLN A 95 -6.32 -33.30 23.75
C GLN A 95 -7.82 -33.11 23.51
N LEU A 96 -8.35 -33.58 22.38
CA LEU A 96 -9.78 -33.52 22.07
C LEU A 96 -10.61 -34.57 22.82
N LYS A 97 -9.99 -35.66 23.27
CA LYS A 97 -10.70 -36.64 24.09
C LYS A 97 -11.01 -36.00 25.45
N PRO A 98 -12.29 -35.90 25.86
CA PRO A 98 -12.62 -35.50 27.22
C PRO A 98 -11.93 -36.47 28.18
N ARG A 99 -10.99 -35.95 28.98
CA ARG A 99 -10.23 -36.74 29.95
C ARG A 99 -11.17 -37.04 31.11
N THR A 100 -11.52 -38.31 31.31
CA THR A 100 -12.10 -38.75 32.57
C THR A 100 -11.13 -38.40 33.70
N PRO A 101 -11.58 -37.77 34.79
CA PRO A 101 -10.72 -37.36 35.89
C PRO A 101 -9.98 -38.58 36.47
N GLU A 102 -8.81 -38.36 37.08
CA GLU A 102 -8.04 -39.44 37.70
C GLU A 102 -8.86 -40.13 38.81
N PRO A 103 -8.72 -41.46 38.99
CA PRO A 103 -9.32 -42.14 40.13
C PRO A 103 -8.84 -41.53 41.43
N VAL A 104 -9.73 -41.46 42.41
CA VAL A 104 -9.37 -41.09 43.79
C VAL A 104 -8.29 -42.05 44.31
N GLU A 105 -7.33 -41.56 45.09
CA GLU A 105 -6.26 -42.37 45.68
C GLU A 105 -6.82 -43.64 46.35
N GLY A 106 -6.29 -44.80 45.97
CA GLY A 106 -6.73 -46.12 46.45
C GLY A 106 -7.91 -46.74 45.70
N ARG A 107 -8.52 -46.05 44.72
CA ARG A 107 -9.61 -46.58 43.89
C ARG A 107 -9.17 -46.79 42.43
N LYS A 108 -9.90 -47.65 41.72
CA LYS A 108 -9.75 -47.87 40.28
C LYS A 108 -11.08 -47.57 39.59
N HIS A 109 -11.04 -46.93 38.43
CA HIS A 109 -12.23 -46.78 37.59
C HIS A 109 -12.76 -48.16 37.19
N VAL A 110 -14.08 -48.31 37.18
CA VAL A 110 -14.77 -49.50 36.68
C VAL A 110 -15.62 -49.07 35.49
N ASP A 111 -15.63 -49.90 34.46
CA ASP A 111 -16.49 -49.66 33.30
C ASP A 111 -17.94 -49.93 33.71
N ILE A 112 -18.78 -48.91 33.60
CA ILE A 112 -20.23 -49.01 33.81
C ILE A 112 -20.86 -49.10 32.42
N GLN A 113 -21.86 -49.95 32.28
CA GLN A 113 -22.66 -50.07 31.06
C GLN A 113 -23.34 -48.73 30.79
N THR A 114 -22.82 -47.98 29.81
CA THR A 114 -23.28 -46.62 29.46
C THR A 114 -23.97 -46.58 28.11
N GLU A 115 -23.86 -47.66 27.33
CA GLU A 115 -24.72 -47.87 26.18
C GLU A 115 -26.18 -48.10 26.60
N LEU A 116 -27.10 -47.68 25.73
CA LEU A 116 -28.52 -48.02 25.84
C LEU A 116 -28.68 -49.54 25.71
N TYR A 117 -28.93 -50.22 26.83
CA TYR A 117 -29.34 -51.62 26.85
C TYR A 117 -30.86 -51.69 26.85
N LEU A 118 -31.43 -52.11 25.72
CA LEU A 118 -32.87 -52.30 25.56
C LEU A 118 -33.19 -53.76 25.89
N GLU A 119 -33.75 -54.02 27.07
CA GLU A 119 -34.36 -55.32 27.36
C GLU A 119 -35.70 -55.41 26.65
N GLU A 120 -35.84 -56.38 25.75
CA GLU A 120 -37.12 -56.71 25.16
C GLU A 120 -37.98 -57.42 26.22
N ILE A 121 -38.92 -56.68 26.82
CA ILE A 121 -39.95 -57.26 27.69
C ILE A 121 -40.97 -57.93 26.78
N ALA A 122 -40.86 -59.24 26.61
CA ALA A 122 -41.90 -60.04 25.98
C ALA A 122 -42.92 -60.49 27.04
N ASP A 123 -44.22 -60.31 26.78
CA ASP A 123 -45.31 -60.74 27.66
C ASP A 123 -45.33 -62.27 27.91
N ARG A 124 -44.60 -63.04 27.09
CA ARG A 124 -44.47 -64.49 27.23
C ARG A 124 -43.14 -64.85 27.89
N ILE A 125 -43.23 -65.22 29.16
CA ILE A 125 -42.18 -65.93 29.88
C ILE A 125 -41.89 -67.29 29.21
N VAL A 126 -40.61 -67.68 29.17
CA VAL A 126 -40.20 -69.00 28.69
C VAL A 126 -40.64 -70.04 29.72
N GLU A 127 -41.72 -70.73 29.42
CA GLU A 127 -42.19 -71.89 30.20
C GLU A 127 -41.23 -73.05 29.96
N VAL A 128 -40.56 -73.51 31.03
CA VAL A 128 -39.72 -74.71 31.00
C VAL A 128 -40.43 -75.78 31.81
N ASP A 129 -40.92 -76.79 31.12
CA ASP A 129 -41.53 -77.96 31.75
C ASP A 129 -40.47 -78.72 32.55
N MET A 130 -40.67 -78.79 33.86
CA MET A 130 -39.88 -79.64 34.74
C MET A 130 -40.75 -80.78 35.25
N GLU A 131 -40.40 -82.00 34.85
CA GLU A 131 -41.05 -83.22 35.35
C GLU A 131 -40.46 -83.57 36.72
N CYS A 132 -41.34 -83.70 37.72
CA CYS A 132 -40.96 -84.12 39.06
C CYS A 132 -41.27 -85.61 39.22
N GLN A 133 -40.25 -86.42 39.52
CA GLN A 133 -40.41 -87.84 39.83
C GLN A 133 -41.16 -87.98 41.17
N THR A 134 -42.46 -88.27 41.11
CA THR A 134 -43.28 -88.52 42.30
C THR A 134 -43.14 -89.97 42.75
N ASP A 135 -42.66 -90.18 43.98
CA ASP A 135 -42.56 -91.50 44.59
C ASP A 135 -43.94 -92.16 44.78
N ALA A 136 -43.93 -93.50 44.81
CA ALA A 136 -45.13 -94.31 44.95
C ALA A 136 -45.89 -94.03 46.27
N PHE A 137 -47.20 -93.84 46.14
CA PHE A 137 -48.13 -93.48 47.20
C PHE A 137 -48.24 -94.60 48.25
N LEU A 138 -47.37 -94.60 49.27
CA LEU A 138 -47.52 -95.49 50.43
C LEU A 138 -48.64 -94.98 51.33
N ASP A 139 -49.46 -95.92 51.84
CA ASP A 139 -50.59 -95.61 52.72
C ASP A 139 -50.13 -94.75 53.89
N ARG A 140 -50.70 -93.55 53.94
CA ARG A 140 -50.39 -92.54 54.94
C ARG A 140 -50.79 -93.10 56.32
N PRO A 141 -49.85 -93.34 57.23
CA PRO A 141 -50.21 -93.73 58.60
C PRO A 141 -51.10 -92.64 59.22
N PRO A 142 -51.99 -93.01 60.15
CA PRO A 142 -52.94 -92.08 60.74
C PRO A 142 -52.21 -90.85 61.27
N THR A 143 -52.70 -89.67 60.88
CA THR A 143 -52.11 -88.40 61.27
C THR A 143 -52.02 -88.33 62.79
N PRO A 144 -50.82 -88.26 63.37
CA PRO A 144 -50.70 -87.97 64.79
C PRO A 144 -51.36 -86.60 65.04
N LEU A 145 -52.00 -86.48 66.21
CA LEU A 145 -52.65 -85.23 66.64
C LEU A 145 -51.67 -84.07 66.46
N PHE A 146 -52.07 -83.08 65.67
CA PHE A 146 -51.27 -81.89 65.41
C PHE A 146 -51.15 -81.07 66.68
N ILE A 147 -50.00 -81.20 67.34
CA ILE A 147 -49.58 -80.30 68.41
C ILE A 147 -48.74 -79.22 67.69
N PRO A 148 -49.20 -77.95 67.65
CA PRO A 148 -48.44 -76.89 67.01
C PRO A 148 -47.04 -76.83 67.63
N ALA A 149 -46.02 -77.21 66.86
CA ALA A 149 -44.65 -76.94 67.27
C ALA A 149 -44.49 -75.42 67.29
N LYS A 150 -44.02 -74.86 68.42
CA LYS A 150 -43.80 -73.42 68.58
C LYS A 150 -42.97 -72.92 67.40
N THR A 151 -43.63 -72.25 66.47
CA THR A 151 -43.05 -71.84 65.18
C THR A 151 -42.53 -70.43 65.36
N GLY A 152 -41.21 -70.32 65.48
CA GLY A 152 -40.54 -69.06 65.80
C GLY A 152 -39.47 -69.30 66.84
N LYS A 153 -38.28 -68.77 66.59
CA LYS A 153 -37.31 -68.58 67.67
C LYS A 153 -37.85 -67.42 68.50
N ASP A 154 -38.11 -67.66 69.78
CA ASP A 154 -38.42 -66.56 70.69
C ASP A 154 -37.22 -65.62 70.71
N VAL A 155 -37.39 -64.44 70.12
CA VAL A 155 -36.43 -63.35 70.24
C VAL A 155 -37.07 -62.36 71.19
N ALA A 156 -36.65 -62.41 72.44
CA ALA A 156 -36.92 -61.33 73.37
C ALA A 156 -35.90 -60.22 73.11
N THR A 157 -36.38 -58.99 73.00
CA THR A 157 -35.53 -57.81 73.10
C THR A 157 -35.23 -57.56 74.58
N GLN A 158 -33.96 -57.28 74.91
CA GLN A 158 -33.53 -56.97 76.27
C GLN A 158 -33.83 -55.51 76.63
N ILE A 159 -35.02 -55.01 76.30
CA ILE A 159 -35.38 -53.61 76.57
C ILE A 159 -35.95 -53.52 77.98
N LEU A 160 -35.24 -52.83 78.85
CA LEU A 160 -35.69 -52.50 80.21
C LEU A 160 -36.65 -51.31 80.19
N GLY A 161 -37.39 -51.12 81.30
CA GLY A 161 -38.25 -49.95 81.47
C GLY A 161 -37.42 -48.66 81.47
N GLY A 162 -37.64 -47.80 80.47
CA GLY A 162 -36.89 -46.55 80.26
C GLY A 162 -35.81 -46.61 79.18
N GLU A 163 -35.52 -47.79 78.62
CA GLU A 163 -34.61 -47.95 77.46
C GLU A 163 -35.33 -47.83 76.11
N LEU A 164 -36.64 -47.59 76.14
CA LEU A 164 -37.41 -47.31 74.93
C LEU A 164 -36.98 -45.94 74.39
N PHE A 165 -36.88 -45.84 73.06
CA PHE A 165 -36.61 -44.60 72.33
C PHE A 165 -37.39 -43.42 72.93
N ASP A 166 -36.70 -42.46 73.53
CA ASP A 166 -37.34 -41.24 74.04
C ASP A 166 -37.44 -40.25 72.89
N PHE A 167 -38.59 -40.25 72.24
CA PHE A 167 -38.86 -39.42 71.06
C PHE A 167 -38.55 -37.94 71.33
N ASP A 168 -38.87 -37.42 72.51
CA ASP A 168 -38.69 -36.00 72.83
C ASP A 168 -37.21 -35.60 73.03
N LEU A 169 -36.35 -36.55 73.41
CA LEU A 169 -34.92 -36.32 73.55
C LEU A 169 -34.16 -36.62 72.25
N GLU A 170 -34.48 -37.74 71.61
CA GLU A 170 -33.72 -38.27 70.49
C GLU A 170 -34.03 -37.56 69.16
N VAL A 171 -35.22 -36.98 68.99
CA VAL A 171 -35.58 -36.24 67.77
C VAL A 171 -34.96 -34.85 67.72
N LYS A 172 -34.57 -34.26 68.87
CA LYS A 172 -34.07 -32.88 68.95
C LYS A 172 -32.84 -32.63 68.06
N PRO A 173 -31.76 -33.45 68.11
CA PRO A 173 -30.61 -33.25 67.24
C PRO A 173 -30.96 -33.46 65.76
N MET A 174 -31.88 -34.37 65.44
CA MET A 174 -32.33 -34.59 64.06
C MET A 174 -33.08 -33.37 63.51
N LEU A 175 -33.99 -32.80 64.31
CA LEU A 175 -34.70 -31.58 63.94
C LEU A 175 -33.77 -30.38 63.85
N GLU A 176 -32.79 -30.23 64.74
CA GLU A 176 -31.81 -29.16 64.68
C GLU A 176 -31.00 -29.21 63.37
N VAL A 177 -30.54 -30.40 62.97
CA VAL A 177 -29.83 -30.58 61.70
C VAL A 177 -30.75 -30.34 60.50
N LEU A 178 -31.99 -30.84 60.53
CA LEU A 178 -32.93 -30.67 59.41
C LEU A 178 -33.35 -29.21 59.25
N VAL A 179 -33.70 -28.53 60.34
CA VAL A 179 -34.06 -27.11 60.34
C VAL A 179 -32.85 -26.26 59.96
N GLY A 180 -31.67 -26.54 60.52
CA GLY A 180 -30.44 -25.82 60.17
C GLY A 180 -30.10 -25.94 58.68
N LYS A 181 -30.11 -27.17 58.14
CA LYS A 181 -29.79 -27.42 56.73
C LYS A 181 -30.83 -26.83 55.78
N THR A 182 -32.11 -26.90 56.12
CA THR A 182 -33.18 -26.32 55.29
C THR A 182 -33.13 -24.79 55.29
N ILE A 183 -32.82 -24.15 56.42
CA ILE A 183 -32.63 -22.69 56.50
C ILE A 183 -31.35 -22.27 55.76
N GLU A 184 -30.23 -22.95 55.96
CA GLU A 184 -28.98 -22.66 55.25
C GLU A 184 -29.14 -22.78 53.74
N GLN A 185 -29.74 -23.88 53.28
CA GLN A 185 -29.98 -24.10 51.86
C GLN A 185 -30.93 -23.06 51.26
N SER A 186 -32.07 -22.78 51.93
CA SER A 186 -33.02 -21.76 51.44
C SER A 186 -32.42 -20.34 51.43
N LEU A 187 -31.57 -20.01 52.40
CA LEU A 187 -30.85 -18.73 52.39
C LEU A 187 -29.87 -18.64 51.22
N LEU A 188 -29.10 -19.69 50.96
CA LEU A 188 -28.15 -19.73 49.84
C LEU A 188 -28.87 -19.63 48.48
N GLU A 189 -29.99 -20.32 48.32
CA GLU A 189 -30.81 -20.25 47.10
C GLU A 189 -31.33 -18.82 46.86
N VAL A 190 -31.86 -18.15 47.90
CA VAL A 190 -32.32 -16.75 47.77
C VAL A 190 -31.16 -15.80 47.46
N MET A 191 -30.01 -15.98 48.10
CA MET A 191 -28.83 -15.16 47.80
C MET A 191 -28.36 -15.35 46.35
N GLU A 192 -28.35 -16.59 45.85
CA GLU A 192 -28.02 -16.87 44.44
C GLU A 192 -29.02 -16.21 43.47
N GLU A 193 -30.31 -16.27 43.78
CA GLU A 193 -31.35 -15.60 42.99
C GLU A 193 -31.15 -14.07 42.94
N GLU A 194 -30.83 -13.44 44.08
CA GLU A 194 -30.53 -12.01 44.16
C GLU A 194 -29.24 -11.65 43.41
N GLU A 195 -28.18 -12.46 43.53
CA GLU A 195 -26.94 -12.27 42.78
C GLU A 195 -27.18 -12.35 41.27
N LEU A 196 -27.94 -13.34 40.80
CA LEU A 196 -28.30 -13.48 39.39
C LEU A 196 -29.15 -12.31 38.89
N ALA A 197 -30.09 -11.83 39.69
CA ALA A 197 -30.89 -10.64 39.36
C ALA A 197 -30.01 -9.39 39.24
N ASN A 198 -29.08 -9.20 40.17
CA ASN A 198 -28.12 -8.10 40.16
C ASN A 198 -27.18 -8.15 38.95
N LEU A 199 -26.67 -9.34 38.60
CA LEU A 199 -25.83 -9.52 37.42
C LEU A 199 -26.58 -9.19 36.13
N ARG A 200 -27.83 -9.64 35.99
CA ARG A 200 -28.68 -9.31 34.83
C ARG A 200 -28.93 -7.80 34.74
N ALA A 201 -29.27 -7.16 35.85
CA ALA A 201 -29.48 -5.71 35.88
C ALA A 201 -28.22 -4.93 35.46
N ARG A 202 -27.04 -5.34 35.96
CA ARG A 202 -25.76 -4.74 35.55
C ARG A 202 -25.45 -4.98 34.07
N GLN A 203 -25.74 -6.16 33.55
CA GLN A 203 -25.55 -6.46 32.13
C GLN A 203 -26.43 -5.56 31.26
N TYR A 204 -27.72 -5.41 31.59
CA TYR A 204 -28.60 -4.52 30.84
C TYR A 204 -28.14 -3.06 30.87
N ALA A 205 -27.74 -2.55 32.05
CA ALA A 205 -27.21 -1.20 32.17
C ALA A 205 -25.94 -0.99 31.34
N TYR A 206 -25.03 -1.98 31.33
CA TYR A 206 -23.81 -1.93 30.52
C TYR A 206 -24.12 -1.97 29.02
N GLU A 207 -25.04 -2.84 28.59
CA GLU A 207 -25.45 -2.92 27.19
C GLU A 207 -26.12 -1.63 26.71
N GLU A 208 -26.94 -0.99 27.55
CA GLU A 208 -27.55 0.30 27.25
C GLU A 208 -26.49 1.39 27.04
N ILE A 209 -25.55 1.54 27.98
CA ILE A 209 -24.43 2.49 27.87
C ILE A 209 -23.63 2.22 26.61
N ARG A 210 -23.26 0.96 26.36
CA ARG A 210 -22.49 0.55 25.18
C ARG A 210 -23.21 0.87 23.88
N ASN A 211 -24.53 0.69 23.82
CA ASN A 211 -25.33 0.99 22.64
C ASN A 211 -25.41 2.51 22.40
N VAL A 212 -25.55 3.31 23.46
CA VAL A 212 -25.52 4.78 23.37
C VAL A 212 -24.16 5.28 22.91
N GLU A 213 -23.08 4.80 23.51
CA GLU A 213 -21.71 5.14 23.13
C GLU A 213 -21.42 4.76 21.67
N LEU A 214 -21.84 3.57 21.23
CA LEU A 214 -21.68 3.13 19.85
C LEU A 214 -22.42 4.04 18.86
N ALA A 215 -23.67 4.41 19.19
CA ALA A 215 -24.46 5.33 18.36
C ALA A 215 -23.81 6.72 18.29
N GLU A 216 -23.25 7.22 19.40
CA GLU A 216 -22.53 8.49 19.43
C GLU A 216 -21.25 8.45 18.59
N VAL A 217 -20.44 7.38 18.72
CA VAL A 217 -19.23 7.19 17.92
C VAL A 217 -19.57 7.19 16.42
N GLN A 218 -20.59 6.43 16.00
CA GLN A 218 -21.03 6.41 14.61
C GLN A 218 -21.47 7.79 14.11
N ARG A 219 -22.19 8.56 14.94
CA ARG A 219 -22.59 9.93 14.63
C ARG A 219 -21.36 10.82 14.41
N LEU A 220 -20.35 10.72 15.27
CA LEU A 220 -19.12 11.51 15.18
C LEU A 220 -18.28 11.10 13.96
N GLU A 221 -18.13 9.80 13.68
CA GLU A 221 -17.42 9.30 12.50
C GLU A 221 -18.05 9.78 11.18
N GLU A 222 -19.38 9.76 11.09
CA GLU A 222 -20.11 10.29 9.93
C GLU A 222 -19.85 11.80 9.78
N GLN A 223 -19.92 12.57 10.88
CA GLN A 223 -19.64 14.01 10.86
C GLN A 223 -18.19 14.29 10.44
N GLU A 224 -17.22 13.56 10.97
CA GLU A 224 -15.81 13.69 10.57
C GLU A 224 -15.59 13.35 9.10
N ARG A 225 -16.26 12.29 8.60
CA ARG A 225 -16.20 11.92 7.18
C ARG A 225 -16.71 13.07 6.32
N ARG A 226 -17.88 13.63 6.64
CA ARG A 226 -18.46 14.78 5.93
C ARG A 226 -17.53 15.99 5.95
N HIS A 227 -16.98 16.31 7.12
CA HIS A 227 -16.08 17.43 7.30
C HIS A 227 -14.78 17.25 6.52
N ARG A 228 -14.23 16.04 6.48
CA ARG A 228 -13.05 15.69 5.69
C ARG A 228 -13.31 15.81 4.19
N GLU A 229 -14.42 15.25 3.70
CA GLU A 229 -14.84 15.38 2.30
C GLU A 229 -15.01 16.85 1.90
N GLU A 230 -15.64 17.65 2.75
CA GLU A 230 -15.83 19.08 2.50
C GLU A 230 -14.53 19.86 2.51
N LYS A 231 -13.64 19.63 3.49
CA LYS A 231 -12.29 20.21 3.51
C LYS A 231 -11.53 19.91 2.22
N GLU A 232 -11.57 18.67 1.73
CA GLU A 232 -10.95 18.28 0.46
C GLU A 232 -11.58 18.99 -0.75
N ARG A 233 -12.92 19.11 -0.80
CA ARG A 233 -13.60 19.88 -1.85
C ARG A 233 -13.17 21.36 -1.84
N ARG A 234 -13.11 21.99 -0.67
CA ARG A 234 -12.68 23.39 -0.52
C ARG A 234 -11.23 23.59 -0.92
N LYS A 235 -10.35 22.64 -0.58
CA LYS A 235 -8.95 22.64 -0.99
C LYS A 235 -8.80 22.58 -2.51
N LYS A 236 -9.57 21.71 -3.19
CA LYS A 236 -9.58 21.62 -4.66
C LYS A 236 -10.07 22.92 -5.31
N GLN A 237 -11.18 23.48 -4.83
CA GLN A 237 -11.69 24.77 -5.31
C GLN A 237 -10.65 25.89 -5.16
N GLN A 238 -10.02 25.98 -3.98
CA GLN A 238 -9.01 27.00 -3.72
C GLN A 238 -7.79 26.81 -4.63
N TRP A 239 -7.38 25.57 -4.87
CA TRP A 239 -6.28 25.24 -5.78
C TRP A 239 -6.60 25.69 -7.20
N GLU A 240 -7.80 25.42 -7.72
CA GLU A 240 -8.23 25.88 -9.04
C GLU A 240 -8.28 27.41 -9.15
N ILE A 241 -8.78 28.09 -8.11
CA ILE A 241 -8.81 29.56 -8.05
C ILE A 241 -7.39 30.13 -8.11
N VAL A 242 -6.49 29.60 -7.29
CA VAL A 242 -5.08 30.03 -7.25
C VAL A 242 -4.39 29.75 -8.59
N HIS A 243 -4.65 28.59 -9.20
CA HIS A 243 -4.08 28.24 -10.49
C HIS A 243 -4.53 29.22 -11.59
N LYS A 244 -5.84 29.46 -11.73
CA LYS A 244 -6.39 30.44 -12.68
C LYS A 244 -5.88 31.86 -12.42
N ARG A 245 -5.72 32.25 -11.15
CA ARG A 245 -5.13 33.54 -10.78
C ARG A 245 -3.67 33.63 -11.24
N ASN A 246 -2.88 32.58 -11.06
CA ASN A 246 -1.48 32.58 -11.50
C ASN A 246 -1.37 32.64 -13.02
N GLU A 247 -2.21 31.90 -13.75
CA GLU A 247 -2.27 31.97 -15.21
C GLU A 247 -2.64 33.37 -15.71
N THR A 248 -3.66 33.99 -15.11
CA THR A 248 -4.08 35.35 -15.47
C THR A 248 -2.99 36.38 -15.17
N LEU A 249 -2.32 36.27 -14.01
CA LEU A 249 -1.17 37.11 -13.67
C LEU A 249 -0.02 36.96 -14.68
N GLN A 250 0.29 35.74 -15.11
CA GLN A 250 1.32 35.49 -16.13
C GLN A 250 0.95 36.08 -17.50
N LYS A 251 -0.33 35.98 -17.91
CA LYS A 251 -0.81 36.60 -19.16
C LYS A 251 -0.71 38.12 -19.10
N ILE A 252 -1.09 38.72 -17.96
CA ILE A 252 -0.99 40.16 -17.74
C ILE A 252 0.47 40.61 -17.71
N SER A 253 1.34 39.88 -17.03
CA SER A 253 2.78 40.22 -16.96
C SER A 253 3.45 40.13 -18.33
N ALA A 254 3.15 39.10 -19.13
CA ALA A 254 3.64 38.98 -20.50
C ALA A 254 3.15 40.13 -21.39
N LEU A 255 1.87 40.52 -21.27
CA LEU A 255 1.31 41.64 -22.00
C LEU A 255 1.98 42.97 -21.62
N ILE A 256 2.17 43.23 -20.32
CA ILE A 256 2.86 44.44 -19.84
C ILE A 256 4.30 44.46 -20.34
N PHE A 257 5.01 43.34 -20.25
CA PHE A 257 6.37 43.20 -20.73
C PHE A 257 6.47 43.48 -22.24
N ALA A 258 5.58 42.89 -23.04
CA ALA A 258 5.53 43.13 -24.48
C ALA A 258 5.24 44.61 -24.81
N ARG A 259 4.28 45.24 -24.12
CA ARG A 259 3.99 46.67 -24.28
C ARG A 259 5.19 47.54 -23.96
N GLN A 260 5.88 47.27 -22.85
CA GLN A 260 7.06 48.03 -22.44
C GLN A 260 8.22 47.86 -23.43
N TYR A 261 8.43 46.63 -23.93
CA TYR A 261 9.44 46.34 -24.95
C TYR A 261 9.16 47.07 -26.27
N LEU A 262 7.91 46.98 -26.77
CA LEU A 262 7.50 47.63 -28.02
C LEU A 262 7.52 49.17 -27.92
N ALA A 263 7.16 49.73 -26.76
CA ALA A 263 7.19 51.17 -26.52
C ALA A 263 8.59 51.76 -26.70
N ASN A 264 9.64 51.03 -26.30
CA ASN A 264 11.02 51.46 -26.47
C ASN A 264 11.61 51.09 -27.84
N LEU A 265 11.05 50.09 -28.51
CA LEU A 265 11.54 49.61 -29.80
C LEU A 265 11.33 50.66 -30.90
N LEU A 266 10.14 51.24 -31.02
CA LEU A 266 9.85 52.20 -32.08
C LEU A 266 10.77 53.44 -32.03
N PRO A 267 10.87 54.18 -30.91
CA PRO A 267 11.80 55.31 -30.81
C PRO A 267 13.25 54.90 -31.11
N SER A 268 13.71 53.76 -30.57
CA SER A 268 15.08 53.29 -30.82
C SER A 268 15.36 52.98 -32.28
N VAL A 269 14.41 52.38 -33.00
CA VAL A 269 14.55 52.10 -34.44
C VAL A 269 14.52 53.41 -35.24
N PHE A 270 13.62 54.34 -34.94
CA PHE A 270 13.57 55.63 -35.60
C PHE A 270 14.84 56.46 -35.37
N ASP A 271 15.37 56.50 -34.14
CA ASP A 271 16.63 57.17 -33.83
C ASP A 271 17.79 56.54 -34.58
N LYS A 272 17.86 55.19 -34.65
CA LYS A 272 18.90 54.49 -35.41
C LYS A 272 18.80 54.78 -36.91
N LEU A 273 17.60 54.72 -37.50
CA LEU A 273 17.38 55.02 -38.92
C LEU A 273 17.74 56.48 -39.24
N ARG A 274 17.37 57.42 -38.37
CA ARG A 274 17.72 58.84 -38.51
C ARG A 274 19.23 59.05 -38.44
N ASN A 275 19.91 58.44 -37.46
CA ASN A 275 21.36 58.54 -37.30
C ASN A 275 22.14 57.84 -38.42
N SER A 276 21.60 56.79 -39.03
CA SER A 276 22.20 56.14 -40.21
C SER A 276 21.97 56.88 -41.53
N GLY A 277 21.21 57.99 -41.51
CA GLY A 277 20.93 58.79 -42.71
C GLY A 277 19.86 58.19 -43.63
N PHE A 278 18.98 57.29 -43.16
CA PHE A 278 17.81 56.86 -43.94
C PHE A 278 16.76 57.97 -44.04
N PHE A 279 16.58 58.75 -42.97
CA PHE A 279 15.79 59.97 -43.00
C PHE A 279 16.74 61.14 -43.29
N TYR A 280 16.72 61.62 -44.53
CA TYR A 280 17.42 62.81 -44.98
C TYR A 280 16.40 63.82 -45.51
N ASP A 281 16.70 65.10 -45.40
CA ASP A 281 15.90 66.12 -46.06
C ASP A 281 16.21 66.05 -47.58
N PRO A 282 15.20 65.82 -48.45
CA PRO A 282 15.42 65.80 -49.89
C PRO A 282 16.05 67.09 -50.42
N ILE A 283 15.80 68.23 -49.77
CA ILE A 283 16.37 69.54 -50.15
C ILE A 283 17.84 69.59 -49.76
N GLU A 284 18.17 69.22 -48.53
CA GLU A 284 19.57 69.16 -48.06
C GLU A 284 20.39 68.21 -48.94
N ARG A 285 19.83 67.05 -49.31
CA ARG A 285 20.53 66.06 -50.14
C ARG A 285 20.69 66.48 -51.60
N ASP A 286 19.71 67.16 -52.19
CA ASP A 286 19.84 67.74 -53.53
C ASP A 286 20.91 68.85 -53.55
N ILE A 287 20.99 69.62 -52.46
CA ILE A 287 22.05 70.61 -52.27
C ILE A 287 23.41 69.91 -52.17
N GLU A 288 23.55 68.88 -51.32
CA GLU A 288 24.80 68.16 -51.11
C GLU A 288 25.30 67.38 -52.34
N VAL A 289 24.38 66.73 -53.07
CA VAL A 289 24.72 65.82 -54.18
C VAL A 289 24.64 66.50 -55.55
N GLY A 290 23.70 67.42 -55.75
CA GLY A 290 23.49 68.11 -57.01
C GLY A 290 24.16 69.48 -57.05
N PHE A 291 23.75 70.37 -56.15
CA PHE A 291 24.16 71.78 -56.19
C PHE A 291 25.62 72.01 -55.82
N LEU A 292 26.11 71.45 -54.71
CA LEU A 292 27.49 71.65 -54.26
C LEU A 292 28.49 71.10 -55.29
N PRO A 293 28.35 69.89 -55.87
CA PRO A 293 29.28 69.42 -56.90
C PRO A 293 29.20 70.25 -58.18
N TRP A 294 28.00 70.67 -58.60
CA TRP A 294 27.86 71.56 -59.74
C TRP A 294 28.55 72.91 -59.49
N LEU A 295 28.33 73.51 -58.31
CA LEU A 295 28.94 74.77 -57.91
C LEU A 295 30.46 74.64 -57.85
N MET A 296 30.98 73.56 -57.28
CA MET A 296 32.42 73.28 -57.21
C MET A 296 33.02 73.14 -58.61
N ASN A 297 32.36 72.42 -59.52
CA ASN A 297 32.79 72.29 -60.91
C ASN A 297 32.75 73.63 -61.66
N GLU A 298 31.75 74.47 -61.42
CA GLU A 298 31.65 75.78 -62.08
C GLU A 298 32.69 76.78 -61.55
N VAL A 299 33.00 76.70 -60.25
CA VAL A 299 34.12 77.42 -59.63
C VAL A 299 35.45 76.92 -60.19
N GLU A 300 35.62 75.61 -60.35
CA GLU A 300 36.82 75.00 -60.94
C GLU A 300 37.04 75.50 -62.37
N LYS A 301 36.02 75.45 -63.24
CA LYS A 301 36.10 76.03 -64.59
C LYS A 301 36.42 77.52 -64.57
N SER A 302 35.78 78.29 -63.69
CA SER A 302 36.07 79.73 -63.57
C SER A 302 37.52 79.97 -63.15
N MET A 303 38.06 79.14 -62.25
CA MET A 303 39.45 79.18 -61.82
C MET A 303 40.39 78.81 -62.96
N GLU A 304 40.08 77.77 -63.74
CA GLU A 304 40.84 77.36 -64.93
C GLU A 304 40.88 78.49 -65.98
N HIS A 305 39.74 79.09 -66.32
CA HIS A 305 39.69 80.23 -67.23
C HIS A 305 40.54 81.40 -66.72
N SER A 306 40.45 81.72 -65.41
CA SER A 306 41.28 82.75 -64.80
C SER A 306 42.76 82.38 -64.82
N MET A 307 43.10 81.10 -64.63
CA MET A 307 44.47 80.61 -64.72
C MET A 307 45.01 80.78 -66.14
N VAL A 308 44.29 80.28 -67.15
CA VAL A 308 44.65 80.42 -68.56
C VAL A 308 44.81 81.89 -68.94
N GLY A 309 43.90 82.76 -68.51
CA GLY A 309 44.00 84.20 -68.71
C GLY A 309 45.27 84.80 -68.09
N ARG A 310 45.64 84.39 -66.87
CA ARG A 310 46.90 84.80 -66.23
C ARG A 310 48.12 84.26 -66.97
N THR A 311 48.12 83.00 -67.43
CA THR A 311 49.23 82.45 -68.21
C THR A 311 49.42 83.20 -69.52
N VAL A 312 48.34 83.55 -70.22
CA VAL A 312 48.40 84.34 -71.46
C VAL A 312 48.95 85.74 -71.18
N LEU A 313 48.48 86.40 -70.11
CA LEU A 313 48.99 87.70 -69.72
C LEU A 313 50.48 87.65 -69.37
N ASP A 314 50.92 86.65 -68.62
CA ASP A 314 52.34 86.46 -68.29
C ASP A 314 53.19 86.16 -69.53
N MET A 315 52.67 85.40 -70.50
CA MET A 315 53.34 85.18 -71.79
C MET A 315 53.48 86.49 -72.59
N LEU A 316 52.43 87.31 -72.63
CA LEU A 316 52.47 88.63 -73.28
C LEU A 316 53.44 89.58 -72.58
N ILE A 317 53.45 89.60 -71.25
CA ILE A 317 54.39 90.41 -70.48
C ILE A 317 55.82 89.95 -70.75
N ARG A 318 56.11 88.64 -70.75
CA ARG A 318 57.44 88.13 -71.09
C ARG A 318 57.87 88.51 -72.50
N ASP A 319 57.02 88.34 -73.50
CA ASP A 319 57.32 88.70 -74.90
C ASP A 319 57.58 90.21 -75.05
N VAL A 320 56.81 91.07 -74.37
CA VAL A 320 57.06 92.52 -74.34
C VAL A 320 58.37 92.86 -73.62
N VAL A 321 58.69 92.19 -72.52
CA VAL A 321 59.94 92.39 -71.77
C VAL A 321 61.15 91.90 -72.57
N GLU A 322 61.08 90.73 -73.23
CA GLU A 322 62.12 90.23 -74.14
C GLU A 322 62.33 91.17 -75.31
N ARG A 323 61.26 91.65 -75.97
CA ARG A 323 61.39 92.65 -77.05
C ARG A 323 62.04 93.94 -76.56
N ARG A 324 61.67 94.43 -75.37
CA ARG A 324 62.34 95.62 -74.80
C ARG A 324 63.80 95.34 -74.48
N ILE A 325 64.14 94.20 -73.89
CA ILE A 325 65.54 93.82 -73.63
C ILE A 325 66.31 93.77 -74.96
N ASN A 326 65.77 93.14 -75.99
CA ASN A 326 66.37 93.12 -77.33
C ASN A 326 66.52 94.53 -77.91
N ASP A 327 65.53 95.41 -77.75
CA ASP A 327 65.60 96.81 -78.19
C ASP A 327 66.66 97.61 -77.40
N TYR A 328 66.83 97.32 -76.11
CA TYR A 328 67.88 97.94 -75.28
C TYR A 328 69.27 97.42 -75.66
N GLU A 329 69.43 96.12 -75.86
CA GLU A 329 70.68 95.51 -76.35
C GLU A 329 71.01 96.01 -77.78
N HIS A 330 70.01 96.17 -78.66
CA HIS A 330 70.20 96.76 -79.99
C HIS A 330 70.52 98.26 -79.92
N LYS A 331 70.00 99.00 -78.92
CA LYS A 331 70.35 100.41 -78.72
C LYS A 331 71.73 100.60 -78.09
N GLU A 332 72.21 99.69 -77.27
CA GLU A 332 73.63 99.71 -76.87
C GLU A 332 74.56 99.36 -78.04
N ALA A 333 74.08 98.60 -79.03
CA ALA A 333 74.84 98.24 -80.22
C ALA A 333 74.87 99.29 -81.34
N MET A 334 74.26 100.48 -81.21
CA MET A 334 74.25 101.50 -82.27
C MET A 334 74.64 102.93 -81.77
N PRO A 335 75.69 103.55 -82.36
CA PRO A 335 76.28 104.83 -81.96
C PRO A 335 75.47 106.08 -82.40
N PRO A 336 75.81 107.29 -81.90
CA PRO A 336 74.85 108.37 -81.64
C PRO A 336 74.72 109.40 -82.79
N GLY A 337 73.51 109.96 -82.98
CA GLY A 337 73.34 111.16 -83.80
C GLY A 337 71.89 111.60 -84.04
N GLN A 338 71.46 112.63 -83.28
CA GLN A 338 70.44 113.64 -83.65
C GLN A 338 68.98 113.16 -83.80
N LYS A 339 68.19 113.13 -82.72
CA LYS A 339 67.30 114.23 -82.26
C LYS A 339 66.58 115.00 -83.37
N THR A 340 65.42 114.50 -83.81
CA THR A 340 64.33 115.37 -84.24
C THR A 340 63.03 114.95 -83.54
N ASN A 341 62.53 115.88 -82.75
CA ASN A 341 61.25 115.84 -82.08
C ASN A 341 60.18 116.29 -83.08
N VAL A 342 59.13 115.49 -83.31
CA VAL A 342 57.76 116.01 -83.43
C VAL A 342 56.80 114.99 -82.81
N ILE A 343 56.10 115.50 -81.79
CA ILE A 343 55.04 114.89 -80.99
C ILE A 343 53.71 115.23 -81.65
N ASN A 344 52.75 114.29 -81.65
CA ASN A 344 51.28 114.42 -81.63
C ASN A 344 50.70 113.12 -82.25
N GLY A 345 49.79 112.35 -81.70
CA GLY A 345 48.91 112.42 -80.52
C GLY A 345 48.03 111.15 -80.54
N PRO A 346 47.27 110.86 -79.47
CA PRO A 346 46.89 109.49 -79.08
C PRO A 346 45.38 109.18 -79.22
N ASN A 347 45.04 107.89 -78.97
CA ASN A 347 43.77 107.40 -78.38
C ASN A 347 42.50 107.44 -79.30
N THR A 348 41.56 106.50 -79.34
CA THR A 348 41.08 105.47 -78.40
C THR A 348 39.99 104.62 -79.09
N VAL A 349 40.03 103.31 -78.80
CA VAL A 349 38.89 102.44 -78.39
C VAL A 349 37.78 102.10 -79.39
N THR A 350 37.86 100.86 -79.86
CA THR A 350 36.77 99.97 -80.27
C THR A 350 36.03 99.41 -79.05
N ASP A 351 34.70 99.57 -78.99
CA ASP A 351 33.80 98.80 -78.12
C ASP A 351 32.91 97.88 -78.99
N PRO A 352 32.91 96.55 -78.79
CA PRO A 352 31.99 95.63 -79.45
C PRO A 352 30.85 95.15 -78.54
N SER A 353 29.65 95.14 -79.11
CA SER A 353 28.56 94.15 -78.95
C SER A 353 28.15 93.69 -77.54
N VAL A 354 27.06 94.27 -77.03
CA VAL A 354 26.23 93.70 -75.96
C VAL A 354 24.97 93.09 -76.59
N THR A 355 24.93 91.77 -76.76
CA THR A 355 23.70 91.05 -77.13
C THR A 355 23.10 90.41 -75.90
N THR A 356 22.09 91.07 -75.34
CA THR A 356 21.21 90.57 -74.28
C THR A 356 20.34 89.42 -74.81
N LEU A 357 20.61 88.18 -74.39
CA LEU A 357 19.67 87.06 -74.52
C LEU A 357 18.83 86.96 -73.24
N HIS A 358 17.60 87.45 -73.37
CA HIS A 358 16.54 87.36 -72.38
C HIS A 358 15.94 85.94 -72.45
N THR A 359 16.25 85.06 -71.49
CA THR A 359 15.56 83.77 -71.34
C THR A 359 14.69 83.85 -70.09
N GLN A 360 13.41 84.13 -70.29
CA GLN A 360 12.39 84.09 -69.24
C GLN A 360 11.88 82.65 -69.08
N LYS A 361 12.01 82.11 -67.86
CA LYS A 361 11.21 81.00 -67.32
C LYS A 361 10.48 81.52 -66.09
N PRO A 362 9.16 81.34 -66.00
CA PRO A 362 8.51 81.03 -64.72
C PRO A 362 7.54 79.84 -64.91
N VAL A 363 7.80 78.69 -64.30
CA VAL A 363 7.25 78.26 -62.99
C VAL A 363 5.72 78.24 -63.01
N LEU A 364 5.18 77.05 -63.25
CA LEU A 364 3.75 76.75 -63.18
C LEU A 364 3.50 76.01 -61.87
N ASP A 365 2.90 76.72 -60.91
CA ASP A 365 2.47 76.20 -59.61
C ASP A 365 1.40 75.13 -59.81
N ARG A 366 1.66 73.91 -59.32
CA ARG A 366 0.62 72.88 -59.20
C ARG A 366 0.43 72.52 -57.73
N VAL A 367 -0.56 73.18 -57.14
CA VAL A 367 -1.14 72.93 -55.83
C VAL A 367 -1.60 71.47 -55.76
N SER A 368 -0.95 70.66 -54.93
CA SER A 368 -1.40 69.31 -54.58
C SER A 368 -2.18 69.38 -53.27
N SER A 369 -3.46 69.05 -53.36
CA SER A 369 -4.45 69.00 -52.29
C SER A 369 -4.07 67.98 -51.22
N GLN A 370 -4.07 68.42 -49.95
CA GLN A 370 -3.95 67.56 -48.78
C GLN A 370 -5.16 66.63 -48.64
N PRO A 371 -4.97 65.34 -48.27
CA PRO A 371 -6.07 64.46 -47.89
C PRO A 371 -6.48 64.73 -46.44
N ALA A 372 -7.79 64.89 -46.23
CA ALA A 372 -8.41 65.03 -44.91
C ALA A 372 -8.31 63.73 -44.07
N PRO A 373 -8.22 63.84 -42.73
CA PRO A 373 -8.11 62.69 -41.83
C PRO A 373 -9.44 61.95 -41.69
N SER A 374 -9.41 60.65 -42.00
CA SER A 374 -10.53 59.73 -41.86
C SER A 374 -10.92 59.55 -40.38
N GLN A 375 -12.21 59.71 -40.13
CA GLN A 375 -12.82 59.66 -38.80
C GLN A 375 -12.69 58.30 -38.12
N GLU A 376 -12.39 58.38 -36.83
CA GLU A 376 -12.24 57.33 -35.83
C GLU A 376 -13.59 56.64 -35.56
N ARG A 377 -13.69 55.35 -35.89
CA ARG A 377 -14.87 54.53 -35.57
C ARG A 377 -14.84 54.17 -34.09
N LYS A 378 -15.76 54.75 -33.30
CA LYS A 378 -16.03 54.30 -31.93
C LYS A 378 -16.67 52.89 -31.94
N PRO A 379 -16.26 52.00 -31.02
CA PRO A 379 -16.80 50.66 -30.89
C PRO A 379 -18.22 50.67 -30.35
N VAL A 380 -19.07 49.82 -30.93
CA VAL A 380 -20.45 49.56 -30.52
C VAL A 380 -20.43 48.81 -29.19
N GLU A 381 -21.07 49.40 -28.17
CA GLU A 381 -21.40 48.74 -26.90
C GLU A 381 -22.48 47.69 -27.17
N GLU A 382 -22.10 46.42 -27.30
CA GLU A 382 -23.06 45.33 -27.24
C GLU A 382 -23.47 45.10 -25.78
N GLY A 383 -24.69 45.57 -25.47
CA GLY A 383 -25.32 45.49 -24.18
C GLY A 383 -25.50 44.06 -23.68
N GLY A 384 -25.18 43.86 -22.42
CA GLY A 384 -25.41 42.62 -21.68
C GLY A 384 -26.89 42.28 -21.60
N HIS A 385 -27.25 41.10 -22.08
CA HIS A 385 -28.49 40.43 -21.72
C HIS A 385 -28.28 39.70 -20.39
N LEU A 386 -28.66 40.38 -19.30
CA LEU A 386 -29.00 39.76 -18.01
C LEU A 386 -30.43 39.24 -18.13
N MET A 387 -30.61 37.97 -18.53
CA MET A 387 -31.87 37.27 -18.31
C MET A 387 -31.88 36.73 -16.88
N ALA A 388 -32.65 37.40 -16.04
CA ALA A 388 -33.10 36.91 -14.77
C ALA A 388 -34.31 35.99 -15.02
N GLU A 389 -34.20 34.72 -14.69
CA GLU A 389 -35.27 33.83 -14.21
C GLU A 389 -34.67 32.58 -13.57
#